data_AF-A0AAD4H041-F1
#
_entry.id   AF-A0AAD4H041-F1
#
_cell.length_a   1.000
_cell.length_b   1.000
_cell.length_c   1.000
_cell.angle_alpha   90.00
_cell.angle_beta   90.00
_cell.angle_gamma   90.00
#
_symmetry.space_group_name_H-M   'P 1'
#
loop_
_entity.id
_entity.type
_entity.pdbx_description
1 polymer ?
#
loop_
_entity_poly.entity_id
_entity_poly.type
_entity_poly.pdbx_seq_one_letter_code
_entity_poly.pdbx_strand_id
1 'polypeptide(L)'
;MNPPRALTTQEIQQLVTRFVKTSQTLYEAGFDGVELHAAHGYLISQFLNPRTNERSDDQYGGSLENRARFLKEIVEGIQAVTPKEFSIGVKLNSCDFGRRRQQEQAEGSTVVEGDEDSEEGKDVVEENLEEAVQVAVMLEGLGVDFIEISGGSYESFAA
;
A
#
# COMPACT_ATOMS: atom_id res chain seq x y z
N MET A 1 -15.98 7.85 -19.51
CA MET A 1 -15.58 6.90 -18.45
C MET A 1 -16.54 7.06 -17.29
N ASN A 2 -17.05 5.97 -16.71
CA ASN A 2 -17.80 6.06 -15.46
C ASN A 2 -16.81 6.16 -14.31
N PRO A 3 -16.96 7.14 -13.39
CA PRO A 3 -16.12 7.22 -12.21
C PRO A 3 -16.28 5.94 -11.36
N PRO A 4 -15.22 5.49 -10.67
CA PRO A 4 -15.32 4.35 -9.77
C PRO A 4 -16.34 4.65 -8.66
N ARG A 5 -17.11 3.64 -8.27
CA ARG A 5 -18.02 3.71 -7.14
C ARG A 5 -17.26 3.30 -5.87
N ALA A 6 -17.37 4.09 -4.82
CA ALA A 6 -16.84 3.71 -3.51
C ALA A 6 -17.52 2.43 -2.98
N LEU A 7 -16.69 1.49 -2.51
CA LEU A 7 -17.17 0.28 -1.84
C LEU A 7 -17.75 0.64 -0.47
N THR A 8 -18.75 -0.10 0.00
CA THR A 8 -19.20 -0.06 1.41
C THR A 8 -18.30 -0.94 2.28
N THR A 9 -18.28 -0.71 3.59
CA THR A 9 -17.58 -1.60 4.56
C THR A 9 -17.95 -3.08 4.39
N GLN A 10 -19.22 -3.37 4.12
CA GLN A 10 -19.68 -4.74 3.87
C GLN A 10 -19.07 -5.33 2.59
N GLU A 11 -19.00 -4.56 1.51
CA GLU A 11 -18.38 -4.99 0.26
C GLU A 11 -16.87 -5.20 0.41
N ILE A 12 -16.19 -4.36 1.21
CA ILE A 12 -14.77 -4.51 1.54
C ILE A 12 -14.55 -5.85 2.26
N GLN A 13 -15.35 -6.17 3.29
CA GLN A 13 -15.28 -7.44 4.01
C GLN A 13 -15.58 -8.65 3.12
N GLN A 14 -16.52 -8.53 2.18
CA GLN A 14 -16.77 -9.57 1.19
C GLN A 14 -15.57 -9.79 0.27
N LEU A 15 -14.83 -8.73 -0.10
CA LEU A 15 -13.61 -8.83 -0.89
C LEU A 15 -12.50 -9.52 -0.09
N VAL A 16 -12.29 -9.14 1.17
CA VAL A 16 -11.35 -9.85 2.07
C VAL A 16 -11.65 -11.34 2.06
N THR A 17 -12.91 -11.72 2.28
CA THR A 17 -13.35 -13.14 2.27
C THR A 17 -13.02 -13.84 0.94
N ARG A 18 -13.16 -13.15 -0.19
CA ARG A 18 -12.84 -13.71 -1.52
C ARG A 18 -11.34 -13.91 -1.72
N PHE A 19 -10.49 -12.98 -1.27
CA PHE A 19 -9.03 -13.17 -1.30
C PHE A 19 -8.64 -14.39 -0.45
N VAL A 20 -9.11 -14.44 0.79
CA VAL A 20 -8.85 -15.55 1.72
C VAL A 20 -9.30 -16.90 1.13
N LYS A 21 -10.52 -16.96 0.59
CA LYS A 21 -11.03 -18.20 0.02
C LYS A 21 -10.23 -18.64 -1.21
N THR A 22 -9.81 -17.70 -2.04
CA THR A 22 -8.99 -17.99 -3.22
C THR A 22 -7.63 -18.55 -2.80
N SER A 23 -6.95 -17.93 -1.83
CA SER A 23 -5.67 -18.43 -1.31
C SER A 23 -5.78 -19.80 -0.68
N GLN A 24 -6.84 -20.06 0.10
CA GLN A 24 -7.11 -21.40 0.65
C GLN A 24 -7.24 -22.44 -0.47
N THR A 25 -8.00 -22.11 -1.53
CA THR A 25 -8.17 -23.02 -2.68
C THR A 25 -6.86 -23.25 -3.44
N LEU A 26 -5.99 -22.25 -3.54
CA LEU A 26 -4.67 -22.42 -4.16
C LEU A 26 -3.75 -23.33 -3.31
N TYR A 27 -3.78 -23.18 -1.99
CA TYR A 27 -3.12 -24.13 -1.10
C TYR A 27 -3.66 -25.56 -1.27
N GLU A 28 -4.99 -25.74 -1.26
CA GLU A 28 -5.63 -27.05 -1.47
C GLU A 28 -5.29 -27.66 -2.84
N ALA A 29 -5.03 -26.82 -3.84
CA ALA A 29 -4.61 -27.25 -5.18
C ALA A 29 -3.11 -27.61 -5.27
N GLY A 30 -2.32 -27.40 -4.21
CA GLY A 30 -0.91 -27.75 -4.13
C GLY A 30 0.07 -26.65 -4.56
N PHE A 31 -0.36 -25.39 -4.63
CA PHE A 31 0.57 -24.27 -4.76
C PHE A 31 1.30 -24.00 -3.43
N ASP A 32 2.55 -23.54 -3.52
CA ASP A 32 3.38 -23.24 -2.34
C ASP A 32 3.08 -21.87 -1.72
N GLY A 33 2.38 -20.99 -2.42
CA GLY A 33 2.09 -19.64 -1.93
C GLY A 33 1.27 -18.77 -2.88
N VAL A 34 1.06 -17.53 -2.47
CA VAL A 34 0.36 -16.47 -3.23
C VAL A 34 1.09 -15.15 -3.12
N GLU A 35 0.90 -14.29 -4.12
CA GLU A 35 1.33 -12.89 -4.06
C GLU A 35 0.12 -11.95 -4.16
N LEU A 36 0.03 -11.00 -3.23
CA LEU A 36 -0.99 -9.95 -3.23
C LEU A 36 -0.52 -8.74 -4.02
N HIS A 37 -1.30 -8.34 -5.02
CA HIS A 37 -0.96 -7.21 -5.87
C HIS A 37 -1.38 -5.87 -5.22
N ALA A 38 -0.45 -5.25 -4.49
CA ALA A 38 -0.61 -3.96 -3.82
C ALA A 38 0.15 -2.82 -4.54
N ALA A 39 0.11 -2.85 -5.87
CA ALA A 39 0.86 -1.95 -6.75
C ALA A 39 0.03 -1.50 -7.96
N HIS A 40 0.58 -0.58 -8.74
CA HIS A 40 0.11 -0.09 -10.03
C HIS A 40 -1.31 0.51 -10.06
N GLY A 41 -1.77 1.07 -8.94
CA GLY A 41 -3.10 1.68 -8.87
C GLY A 41 -4.25 0.68 -8.94
N TYR A 42 -3.99 -0.62 -8.74
CA TYR A 42 -5.05 -1.61 -8.52
C TYR A 42 -5.65 -1.50 -7.12
N LEU A 43 -6.71 -2.27 -6.85
CA LEU A 43 -7.56 -2.12 -5.67
C LEU A 43 -6.79 -1.94 -4.34
N ILE A 44 -5.85 -2.83 -4.02
CA ILE A 44 -5.10 -2.72 -2.75
C ILE A 44 -4.23 -1.45 -2.72
N SER A 45 -3.53 -1.15 -3.83
CA SER A 45 -2.76 0.10 -3.98
C SER A 45 -3.67 1.34 -3.84
N GLN A 46 -4.90 1.29 -4.34
CA GLN A 46 -5.86 2.39 -4.20
C GLN A 46 -6.24 2.64 -2.74
N PHE A 47 -6.41 1.59 -1.93
CA PHE A 47 -6.63 1.74 -0.49
C PHE A 47 -5.42 2.33 0.22
N LEU A 48 -4.22 1.87 -0.16
CA LEU A 48 -2.96 2.37 0.40
C LEU A 48 -2.65 3.80 -0.01
N ASN A 49 -3.09 4.31 -1.16
CA ASN A 49 -2.70 5.64 -1.64
C ASN A 49 -3.70 6.72 -1.19
N PRO A 50 -3.26 7.78 -0.48
CA PRO A 50 -4.17 8.80 0.04
C PRO A 50 -4.80 9.68 -1.06
N ARG A 51 -4.29 9.60 -2.30
CA ARG A 51 -4.85 10.31 -3.46
C ARG A 51 -6.06 9.60 -4.08
N THR A 52 -6.17 8.30 -3.85
CA THR A 52 -7.27 7.47 -4.37
C THR A 52 -8.23 7.04 -3.28
N ASN A 53 -7.77 7.02 -2.03
CA ASN A 53 -8.59 6.71 -0.87
C ASN A 53 -8.84 7.97 -0.02
N GLU A 54 -9.91 8.68 -0.38
CA GLU A 54 -10.40 9.87 0.31
C GLU A 54 -11.47 9.54 1.39
N ARG A 55 -11.57 8.27 1.81
CA ARG A 55 -12.54 7.85 2.82
C ARG A 55 -12.23 8.51 4.16
N SER A 56 -13.26 9.01 4.83
CA SER A 56 -13.14 9.71 6.13
C SER A 56 -14.21 9.31 7.14
N ASP A 57 -15.21 8.55 6.70
CA ASP A 57 -16.39 8.11 7.44
C ASP A 57 -16.29 6.65 7.91
N ASP A 58 -15.17 5.97 7.65
CA ASP A 58 -14.96 4.59 8.07
C ASP A 58 -13.50 4.27 8.45
N GLN A 59 -13.29 3.00 8.84
CA GLN A 59 -12.01 2.48 9.32
C GLN A 59 -10.99 2.15 8.21
N TYR A 60 -11.29 2.43 6.94
CA TYR A 60 -10.44 2.09 5.80
C TYR A 60 -9.76 3.29 5.13
N GLY A 61 -9.96 4.51 5.65
CA GLY A 61 -9.32 5.73 5.13
C GLY A 61 -8.71 6.62 6.21
N GLY A 62 -8.10 7.72 5.76
CA GLY A 62 -7.39 8.66 6.62
C GLY A 62 -5.96 8.21 6.94
N SER A 63 -5.70 7.77 8.17
CA SER A 63 -4.36 7.37 8.62
C SER A 63 -3.80 6.22 7.77
N LEU A 64 -2.47 6.10 7.72
CA LEU A 64 -1.81 4.99 7.03
C LEU A 64 -2.28 3.63 7.58
N GLU A 65 -2.47 3.51 8.89
CA GLU A 65 -2.99 2.29 9.54
C GLU A 65 -4.37 1.90 9.00
N ASN A 66 -5.29 2.87 8.88
CA ASN A 66 -6.62 2.61 8.32
C ASN A 66 -6.57 2.27 6.83
N ARG A 67 -5.75 2.98 6.06
CA ARG A 67 -5.53 2.70 4.63
C ARG A 67 -4.95 1.30 4.40
N ALA A 68 -4.03 0.86 5.26
CA ALA A 68 -3.43 -0.46 5.22
C ALA A 68 -4.33 -1.57 5.77
N ARG A 69 -5.42 -1.23 6.48
CA ARG A 69 -6.33 -2.19 7.13
C ARG A 69 -6.86 -3.23 6.15
N PHE A 70 -7.22 -2.85 4.93
CA PHE A 70 -7.72 -3.78 3.92
C PHE A 70 -6.69 -4.86 3.56
N LEU A 71 -5.43 -4.46 3.33
CA LEU A 71 -4.33 -5.40 3.06
C LEU A 71 -4.05 -6.29 4.27
N LYS A 72 -3.99 -5.69 5.47
CA LYS A 72 -3.77 -6.41 6.73
C LYS A 72 -4.82 -7.50 6.96
N GLU A 73 -6.11 -7.17 6.80
CA GLU A 73 -7.21 -8.12 6.96
C GLU A 73 -7.13 -9.28 5.96
N ILE A 74 -6.66 -9.03 4.73
CA ILE A 74 -6.41 -10.09 3.75
C ILE A 74 -5.27 -11.01 4.22
N VAL A 75 -4.13 -10.46 4.62
CA VAL A 75 -2.97 -11.25 5.06
C VAL A 75 -3.32 -12.10 6.28
N GLU A 76 -3.88 -11.50 7.32
CA GLU A 76 -4.30 -12.21 8.54
C GLU A 76 -5.34 -13.29 8.24
N GLY A 77 -6.29 -13.00 7.34
CA GLY A 77 -7.29 -13.97 6.92
C GLY A 77 -6.70 -15.17 6.18
N ILE A 78 -5.69 -14.97 5.32
CA ILE A 78 -4.99 -16.05 4.62
C ILE A 78 -4.23 -16.91 5.62
N GLN A 79 -3.45 -16.28 6.51
CA GLN A 79 -2.70 -16.98 7.56
C GLN A 79 -3.59 -17.82 8.48
N ALA A 80 -4.84 -17.39 8.72
CA ALA A 80 -5.79 -18.15 9.52
C ALA A 80 -6.29 -19.44 8.87
N VAL A 81 -6.16 -19.59 7.54
CA VAL A 81 -6.70 -20.73 6.77
C VAL A 81 -5.63 -21.55 6.03
N THR A 82 -4.36 -21.12 6.05
CA THR A 82 -3.23 -21.82 5.46
C THR A 82 -2.16 -22.13 6.50
N PRO A 83 -1.36 -23.20 6.35
CA PRO A 83 -0.26 -23.48 7.25
C PRO A 83 0.89 -22.47 7.05
N LYS A 84 1.84 -22.43 7.99
CA LYS A 84 2.96 -21.46 7.98
C LYS A 84 3.89 -21.63 6.78
N GLU A 85 3.94 -22.83 6.21
CA GLU A 85 4.75 -23.16 5.04
C GLU A 85 4.19 -22.55 3.74
N PHE A 86 2.92 -22.13 3.73
CA PHE A 86 2.31 -21.49 2.58
C PHE A 86 2.74 -20.01 2.51
N SER A 87 3.57 -19.70 1.52
CA SER A 87 4.21 -18.39 1.41
C SER A 87 3.23 -17.29 1.00
N ILE A 88 3.28 -16.15 1.67
CA ILE A 88 2.50 -14.95 1.34
C ILE A 88 3.47 -13.85 0.93
N GLY A 89 3.42 -13.47 -0.35
CA GLY A 89 4.13 -12.33 -0.90
C GLY A 89 3.24 -11.11 -1.07
N VAL A 90 3.84 -9.93 -1.09
CA VAL A 90 3.14 -8.69 -1.46
C VAL A 90 3.96 -7.92 -2.49
N LYS A 91 3.32 -7.55 -3.60
CA LYS A 91 3.90 -6.66 -4.60
C LYS A 91 3.60 -5.22 -4.24
N LEU A 92 4.64 -4.42 -4.00
CA LEU A 92 4.57 -3.00 -3.67
C LEU A 92 5.25 -2.14 -4.74
N ASN A 93 4.79 -0.89 -4.86
CA ASN A 93 5.50 0.10 -5.66
C ASN A 93 6.65 0.72 -4.87
N SER A 94 7.77 0.96 -5.56
CA SER A 94 8.97 1.58 -5.00
C SER A 94 8.73 3.04 -4.59
N CYS A 95 7.78 3.72 -5.22
CA CYS A 95 7.36 5.07 -4.88
C CYS A 95 5.95 5.33 -5.43
N ASP A 96 4.93 5.22 -4.57
CA ASP A 96 3.53 5.58 -4.90
C ASP A 96 3.05 6.82 -4.17
N PHE A 97 3.63 7.10 -3.01
CA PHE A 97 3.06 7.99 -2.00
C PHE A 97 3.70 9.39 -2.02
N GLY A 98 4.53 9.67 -3.04
CA GLY A 98 5.22 10.93 -3.21
C GLY A 98 4.27 12.13 -3.25
N ARG A 99 4.61 13.15 -2.46
CA ARG A 99 3.88 14.43 -2.33
C ARG A 99 3.42 14.91 -3.71
N ARG A 100 2.22 15.50 -3.74
CA ARG A 100 1.70 16.40 -4.79
C ARG A 100 2.91 17.01 -5.51
N ARG A 101 3.12 16.68 -6.80
CA ARG A 101 3.94 17.57 -7.64
C ARG A 101 3.31 18.93 -7.40
N GLN A 102 4.04 19.84 -6.76
CA GLN A 102 3.61 21.23 -6.70
C GLN A 102 3.36 21.59 -8.14
N GLN A 103 2.09 21.74 -8.50
CA GLN A 103 1.73 22.24 -9.81
C GLN A 103 2.39 23.62 -9.85
N GLU A 104 3.33 23.78 -10.77
CA GLU A 104 4.22 24.93 -10.86
C GLU A 104 3.43 26.24 -10.81
N GLN A 105 4.11 27.25 -10.23
CA GLN A 105 3.77 28.68 -10.15
C GLN A 105 3.07 29.15 -8.87
N ALA A 106 3.87 29.31 -7.81
CA ALA A 106 3.94 30.63 -7.17
C ALA A 106 5.36 31.17 -7.39
N GLU A 107 5.46 32.27 -8.12
CA GLU A 107 6.72 32.97 -8.38
C GLU A 107 7.42 33.33 -7.05
N GLY A 108 8.71 32.98 -6.94
CA GLY A 108 9.62 33.53 -5.95
C GLY A 108 9.61 32.84 -4.58
N SER A 109 10.32 31.72 -4.45
CA SER A 109 10.94 31.36 -3.18
C SER A 109 12.23 30.59 -3.45
N THR A 110 13.34 31.14 -2.96
CA THR A 110 14.68 30.60 -3.07
C THR A 110 14.81 29.27 -2.34
N VAL A 111 15.16 28.21 -3.07
CA VAL A 111 15.65 26.95 -2.50
C VAL A 111 17.01 27.24 -1.87
N VAL A 112 17.13 27.01 -0.57
CA VAL A 112 18.42 26.89 0.10
C VAL A 112 18.81 25.43 -0.03
N GLU A 113 19.74 25.11 -0.93
CA GLU A 113 20.41 23.81 -0.96
C GLU A 113 21.21 23.68 0.34
N GLY A 114 20.78 22.79 1.23
CA GLY A 114 21.50 22.46 2.46
C GLY A 114 22.45 21.30 2.19
N ASP A 115 23.72 21.47 2.57
CA ASP A 115 24.77 20.46 2.44
C ASP A 115 24.40 19.15 3.18
N GLU A 116 24.37 18.04 2.43
CA GLU A 116 24.02 16.68 2.88
C GLU A 116 24.97 16.10 3.95
N ASP A 117 26.09 16.77 4.25
CA ASP A 117 27.14 16.31 5.17
C ASP A 117 27.04 16.91 6.60
N SER A 118 26.00 17.69 6.92
CA SER A 118 25.81 18.26 8.26
C SER A 118 25.13 17.28 9.23
N GLU A 119 25.52 17.30 10.51
CA GLU A 119 24.91 16.46 11.57
C GLU A 119 23.40 16.75 11.74
N GLU A 120 22.95 17.98 11.46
CA GLU A 120 21.53 18.36 11.41
C GLU A 120 20.79 17.74 10.20
N GLY A 121 21.51 17.41 9.13
CA GLY A 121 20.99 16.65 8.00
C GLY A 121 20.76 15.17 8.31
N LYS A 122 21.47 14.60 9.29
CA LYS A 122 21.32 13.18 9.67
C LYS A 122 20.08 12.93 10.53
N ASP A 123 19.72 13.86 11.41
CA ASP A 123 18.50 13.75 12.24
C ASP A 123 17.21 13.88 11.39
N VAL A 124 17.24 14.67 10.31
CA VAL A 124 16.08 14.84 9.39
C VAL A 124 15.88 13.62 8.47
N VAL A 125 16.93 12.82 8.26
CA VAL A 125 16.89 11.60 7.44
C VAL A 125 16.27 10.42 8.21
N GLU A 126 16.34 10.40 9.55
CA GLU A 126 15.64 9.39 10.37
C GLU A 126 14.14 9.68 10.54
N GLU A 127 13.69 10.94 10.45
CA GLU A 127 12.28 11.31 10.72
C GLU A 127 11.32 11.21 9.50
N ASN A 128 11.81 10.97 8.28
CA ASN A 128 10.95 10.83 7.09
C ASN A 128 11.13 9.48 6.39
N LEU A 129 10.67 8.41 7.03
CA LEU A 129 10.51 7.14 6.35
C LEU A 129 9.37 7.25 5.33
N GLU A 130 9.66 7.04 4.05
CA GLU A 130 8.64 7.03 2.99
C GLU A 130 7.51 6.04 3.35
N GLU A 131 6.24 6.40 3.10
CA GLU A 131 5.09 5.54 3.45
C GLU A 131 5.21 4.11 2.86
N ALA A 132 5.86 3.97 1.71
CA ALA A 132 6.13 2.66 1.10
C ALA A 132 6.99 1.77 2.01
N VAL A 133 8.00 2.35 2.65
CA VAL A 133 8.85 1.62 3.59
C VAL A 133 8.11 1.36 4.91
N GLN A 134 7.26 2.29 5.38
CA GLN A 134 6.41 2.05 6.54
C GLN A 134 5.44 0.87 6.31
N VAL A 135 4.85 0.77 5.11
CA VAL A 135 4.01 -0.37 4.73
C VAL A 135 4.84 -1.65 4.67
N ALA A 136 6.05 -1.63 4.10
CA ALA A 136 6.93 -2.81 4.08
C ALA A 136 7.28 -3.31 5.49
N VAL A 137 7.61 -2.40 6.42
CA VAL A 137 7.88 -2.73 7.83
C VAL A 137 6.62 -3.29 8.52
N MET A 138 5.44 -2.73 8.24
CA MET A 138 4.19 -3.28 8.75
C MET A 138 3.94 -4.72 8.28
N LEU A 139 4.22 -5.00 7.00
CA LEU A 139 4.02 -6.33 6.41
C LEU A 139 5.00 -7.37 6.98
N GLU A 140 6.24 -6.97 7.27
CA GLU A 140 7.20 -7.81 8.00
C GLU A 140 6.64 -8.21 9.38
N GLY A 141 6.11 -7.25 10.14
CA GLY A 141 5.48 -7.51 11.44
C GLY A 141 4.22 -8.38 11.38
N LEU A 142 3.57 -8.46 10.22
CA LEU A 142 2.43 -9.36 9.98
C LEU A 142 2.86 -10.76 9.56
N GLY A 143 4.14 -10.99 9.22
CA GLY A 143 4.63 -12.28 8.75
C GLY A 143 4.41 -12.52 7.25
N VAL A 144 4.52 -11.46 6.44
CA VAL A 144 4.69 -11.60 4.98
C VAL A 144 6.09 -12.11 4.67
N ASP A 145 6.19 -13.11 3.79
CA ASP A 145 7.44 -13.86 3.55
C ASP A 145 8.38 -13.17 2.55
N PHE A 146 7.82 -12.45 1.57
CA PHE A 146 8.60 -11.70 0.59
C PHE A 146 7.87 -10.48 0.05
N ILE A 147 8.63 -9.50 -0.42
CA ILE A 147 8.11 -8.31 -1.08
C ILE A 147 8.65 -8.28 -2.51
N GLU A 148 7.74 -8.19 -3.49
CA GLU A 148 8.10 -7.86 -4.86
C GLU A 148 8.09 -6.33 -5.02
N ILE A 149 9.21 -5.74 -5.43
CA ILE A 149 9.30 -4.30 -5.64
C ILE A 149 9.08 -3.98 -7.11
N SER A 150 8.10 -3.14 -7.40
CA SER A 150 7.76 -2.68 -8.74
C SER A 150 7.99 -1.18 -8.92
N GLY A 151 8.26 -0.75 -10.14
CA GLY A 151 8.38 0.67 -10.50
C GLY A 151 7.29 1.06 -11.50
N GLY A 152 6.66 2.21 -11.27
CA GLY A 152 5.66 2.80 -12.18
C GLY A 152 4.22 2.65 -11.71
N SER A 153 3.33 3.41 -12.35
CA SER A 153 1.89 3.36 -12.13
C SER A 153 1.19 3.49 -13.48
N TYR A 154 0.07 2.76 -13.67
CA TYR A 154 -0.80 2.96 -14.83
C TYR A 154 -1.72 4.17 -14.67
N GLU A 155 -1.61 4.90 -13.56
CA GLU A 155 -2.37 6.11 -13.31
C GLU A 155 -1.96 7.21 -14.31
N SER A 156 -2.75 7.35 -15.38
CA SER A 156 -2.81 8.60 -16.14
C SER A 156 -3.73 9.55 -15.37
N PHE A 157 -3.15 10.47 -14.60
CA PHE A 157 -3.93 11.59 -14.08
C PHE A 157 -4.41 12.41 -15.27
N ALA A 158 -5.72 12.53 -15.46
CA ALA A 158 -6.27 13.44 -16.44
C ALA A 158 -5.74 14.85 -16.12
N ALA A 159 -5.11 15.48 -17.11
CA ALA A 159 -4.62 16.86 -17.05
C ALA A 159 -5.78 17.86 -16.94
#